data_AF-A0A9Q8US51-F1
#
_entry.id   AF-A0A9Q8US51-F1
#
_cell.length_a   1.000
_cell.length_b   1.000
_cell.length_c   1.000
_cell.angle_alpha   90.00
_cell.angle_beta   90.00
_cell.angle_gamma   90.00
#
_symmetry.space_group_name_H-M   'P 1'
#
loop_
_entity.id
_entity.type
_entity.pdbx_description
1 polymer ?
#
loop_
_entity_poly.entity_id
_entity_poly.type
_entity_poly.pdbx_seq_one_letter_code
_entity_poly.pdbx_strand_id
1 'polypeptide(L)'
;MIGGCNDMWNPQIVNDRITTSGTNQTEVPYVPLPLIPEEGQGPDVPSGSMLGLPGRDLAYPAYNINSTVGNLSDQGLPTNVYHDGGYAEYDTHNLFGAMMSSTSRKATISRSPDKRPLVITRSSYMGSSREVGHWFGDNNVDWRSYLISIWQMASFSSFFQFPMVGSDTCGHNANVTIELCARWAMLGAWNPCFRNHKVVGAQPQEFYLWPEVADAARKAIRRRLMLLDYLYTAMYRQSVWGVPVVSPMFFNYPKDEETFGIETQFFFGDDIMVSPVTEEGKMSVEVYIPR
;
A
#
# COMPACT_ATOMS: atom_id res chain seq x y z
N MET A 1 2.71 52.57 6.51
CA MET A 1 2.11 52.91 7.81
C MET A 1 1.97 51.64 8.62
N ILE A 2 2.41 51.74 9.86
CA ILE A 2 2.56 50.66 10.85
C ILE A 2 1.18 50.18 11.29
N GLY A 3 1.05 48.87 11.53
CA GLY A 3 -0.10 48.25 12.18
C GLY A 3 0.20 46.80 12.57
N GLY A 4 1.06 46.60 13.59
CA GLY A 4 1.02 45.39 14.43
C GLY A 4 -0.10 45.52 15.46
N CYS A 5 -0.37 44.60 16.37
CA CYS A 5 0.07 43.24 16.68
C CYS A 5 -1.05 42.67 17.58
N ASN A 6 -1.13 41.35 17.69
CA ASN A 6 -1.81 40.59 18.76
C ASN A 6 -3.34 40.57 18.72
N ASP A 7 -3.90 39.44 18.28
CA ASP A 7 -4.97 38.81 19.04
C ASP A 7 -4.82 37.27 19.01
N MET A 8 -4.47 36.79 20.20
CA MET A 8 -4.73 35.51 20.84
C MET A 8 -5.10 34.30 19.98
N TRP A 9 -4.22 33.30 20.05
CA TRP A 9 -4.51 31.88 19.87
C TRP A 9 -5.72 31.44 20.71
N ASN A 10 -6.91 31.49 20.13
CA ASN A 10 -8.01 30.66 20.60
C ASN A 10 -8.01 29.37 19.79
N PRO A 11 -7.75 28.19 20.40
CA PRO A 11 -7.97 26.92 19.72
C PRO A 11 -9.46 26.86 19.31
N GLN A 12 -9.71 26.76 18.01
CA GLN A 12 -11.04 26.48 17.48
C GLN A 12 -11.40 25.05 17.93
N ILE A 13 -12.21 24.94 18.98
CA ILE A 13 -12.79 23.67 19.40
C ILE A 13 -13.91 23.34 18.40
N VAL A 14 -13.66 22.35 17.54
CA VAL A 14 -14.72 21.72 16.75
C VAL A 14 -15.34 20.63 17.62
N ASN A 15 -16.53 20.91 18.17
CA ASN A 15 -17.34 19.89 18.80
C ASN A 15 -18.11 19.12 17.72
N ASP A 16 -17.57 17.98 17.28
CA ASP A 16 -18.36 17.03 16.50
C ASP A 16 -19.19 16.18 17.47
N ARG A 17 -20.49 16.47 17.54
CA ARG A 17 -21.45 15.64 18.28
C ARG A 17 -21.97 14.59 17.31
N ILE A 18 -21.34 13.41 17.32
CA ILE A 18 -21.90 12.22 16.65
C ILE A 18 -23.25 11.92 17.30
N THR A 19 -24.33 12.28 16.61
CA THR A 19 -25.68 11.86 16.96
C THR A 19 -25.93 10.53 16.26
N THR A 20 -25.80 9.43 16.98
CA THR A 20 -26.38 8.14 16.53
C THR A 20 -27.88 8.17 16.80
N SER A 21 -28.61 9.06 16.14
CA SER A 21 -30.06 8.98 16.04
C SER A 21 -30.42 8.43 14.67
N GLY A 22 -29.97 7.19 14.41
CA GLY A 22 -30.56 6.34 13.38
C GLY A 22 -31.57 5.44 14.08
N THR A 23 -32.86 5.74 13.96
CA THR A 23 -33.96 4.91 14.51
C THR A 23 -34.23 3.65 13.69
N ASN A 24 -33.33 3.25 12.79
CA ASN A 24 -33.39 1.99 12.06
C ASN A 24 -32.08 1.23 12.27
N GLN A 25 -31.94 0.60 13.44
CA GLN A 25 -31.09 -0.59 13.54
C GLN A 25 -31.79 -1.70 12.76
N THR A 26 -31.45 -1.87 11.48
CA THR A 26 -31.65 -3.18 10.86
C THR A 26 -30.72 -4.13 11.60
N GLU A 27 -31.30 -5.02 12.42
CA GLU A 27 -30.57 -6.20 12.91
C GLU A 27 -29.98 -6.90 11.70
N VAL A 28 -28.65 -6.88 11.60
CA VAL A 28 -27.94 -7.73 10.65
C VAL A 28 -28.05 -9.13 11.26
N PRO A 29 -28.71 -10.09 10.58
CA PRO A 29 -28.85 -11.44 11.13
C PRO A 29 -27.47 -12.00 11.43
N TYR A 30 -27.31 -12.56 12.63
CA TYR A 30 -26.15 -13.37 12.95
C TYR A 30 -26.08 -14.52 11.94
N VAL A 31 -25.02 -14.55 11.12
CA VAL A 31 -24.71 -15.69 10.26
C VAL A 31 -23.85 -16.63 11.10
N PRO A 32 -24.34 -17.83 11.46
CA PRO A 32 -23.52 -18.82 12.12
C PRO A 32 -22.31 -19.12 11.23
N LEU A 33 -21.11 -19.08 11.81
CA LEU A 33 -19.93 -19.62 11.11
C LEU A 33 -20.23 -21.10 10.79
N PRO A 34 -20.03 -21.57 9.54
CA PRO A 34 -20.22 -22.97 9.23
C PRO A 34 -19.34 -23.81 10.18
N LEU A 35 -19.96 -24.85 10.72
CA LEU A 35 -19.30 -25.84 11.58
C LEU A 35 -18.04 -26.34 10.87
N ILE A 36 -16.93 -26.42 11.60
CA ILE A 36 -15.72 -27.11 11.15
C ILE A 36 -16.16 -28.52 10.70
N PRO A 37 -15.97 -28.90 9.42
CA PRO A 37 -16.28 -30.26 8.98
C PRO A 37 -15.44 -31.25 9.80
N GLU A 38 -16.03 -32.38 10.19
CA GLU A 38 -15.25 -33.50 10.75
C GLU A 38 -14.13 -33.88 9.76
N GLU A 39 -12.95 -34.21 10.29
CA GLU A 39 -11.78 -34.58 9.50
C GLU A 39 -12.15 -35.63 8.44
N GLY A 40 -11.95 -35.30 7.15
CA GLY A 40 -11.97 -36.27 6.05
C GLY A 40 -13.17 -36.24 5.10
N GLN A 41 -14.13 -35.31 5.23
CA GLN A 41 -15.24 -35.20 4.26
C GLN A 41 -15.18 -33.88 3.47
N GLY A 42 -14.32 -33.85 2.45
CA GLY A 42 -14.49 -32.90 1.34
C GLY A 42 -15.66 -33.37 0.45
N PRO A 43 -16.45 -32.46 -0.15
CA PRO A 43 -17.54 -32.85 -1.04
C PRO A 43 -17.03 -33.66 -2.24
N ASP A 44 -17.80 -34.64 -2.72
CA ASP A 44 -17.53 -35.30 -4.00
C ASP A 44 -17.66 -34.26 -5.13
N VAL A 45 -16.54 -33.95 -5.75
CA VAL A 45 -16.42 -32.88 -6.74
C VAL A 45 -16.63 -33.43 -8.16
N PRO A 46 -17.69 -33.03 -8.89
CA PRO A 46 -17.83 -33.37 -10.31
C PRO A 46 -16.69 -32.76 -11.14
N SER A 47 -16.20 -33.52 -12.13
CA SER A 47 -15.21 -33.04 -13.10
C SER A 47 -15.69 -31.74 -13.78
N GLY A 48 -14.82 -30.73 -13.84
CA GLY A 48 -15.12 -29.43 -14.47
C GLY A 48 -15.71 -28.36 -13.55
N SER A 49 -15.88 -28.64 -12.25
CA SER A 49 -16.36 -27.68 -11.24
C SER A 49 -15.31 -26.64 -10.80
N MET A 50 -14.07 -26.73 -11.29
CA MET A 50 -12.91 -25.92 -10.86
C MET A 50 -12.52 -26.09 -9.38
N LEU A 51 -13.15 -27.02 -8.66
CA LEU A 51 -12.71 -27.45 -7.34
C LEU A 51 -11.56 -28.46 -7.52
N GLY A 52 -10.53 -28.37 -6.67
CA GLY A 52 -9.33 -29.20 -6.82
C GLY A 52 -9.58 -30.70 -6.68
N LEU A 53 -8.55 -31.52 -6.95
CA LEU A 53 -8.67 -32.98 -6.94
C LEU A 53 -9.24 -33.53 -5.62
N PRO A 54 -10.02 -34.64 -5.65
CA PRO A 54 -10.51 -35.28 -4.44
C PRO A 54 -9.38 -35.93 -3.63
N GLY A 55 -9.57 -36.09 -2.32
CA GLY A 55 -8.64 -36.79 -1.43
C GLY A 55 -7.31 -36.06 -1.15
N ARG A 56 -7.23 -34.75 -1.42
CA ARG A 56 -6.06 -33.93 -1.08
C ARG A 56 -5.93 -33.79 0.43
N ASP A 57 -4.71 -33.99 0.94
CA ASP A 57 -4.34 -33.44 2.25
C ASP A 57 -4.10 -31.94 2.10
N LEU A 58 -5.07 -31.14 2.51
CA LEU A 58 -5.01 -29.69 2.42
C LEU A 58 -4.14 -29.08 3.52
N ALA A 59 -3.99 -29.77 4.66
CA ALA A 59 -3.20 -29.29 5.78
C ALA A 59 -1.69 -29.52 5.52
N TYR A 60 -1.36 -30.68 4.96
CA TYR A 60 0.02 -31.11 4.68
C TYR A 60 0.13 -31.63 3.24
N PRO A 61 0.15 -30.74 2.24
CA PRO A 61 0.28 -31.15 0.85
C PRO A 61 1.59 -31.91 0.63
N ALA A 62 1.55 -32.92 -0.26
CA ALA A 62 2.74 -33.73 -0.57
C ALA A 62 3.94 -32.89 -1.08
N TYR A 63 3.66 -31.74 -1.69
CA TYR A 63 4.66 -30.75 -2.07
C TYR A 63 4.54 -29.51 -1.19
N ASN A 64 5.56 -29.29 -0.36
CA ASN A 64 5.66 -28.09 0.48
C ASN A 64 6.35 -26.97 -0.28
N ILE A 65 5.72 -25.79 -0.32
CA ILE A 65 6.37 -24.58 -0.78
C ILE A 65 7.34 -24.06 0.28
N ASN A 66 8.40 -23.38 -0.15
CA ASN A 66 9.33 -22.72 0.77
C ASN A 66 8.75 -21.40 1.29
N SER A 67 7.72 -21.48 2.14
CA SER A 67 7.10 -20.31 2.78
C SER A 67 8.00 -19.76 3.90
N THR A 68 8.06 -18.43 4.00
CA THR A 68 8.89 -17.73 5.00
C THR A 68 8.43 -17.97 6.44
N VAL A 69 7.15 -18.31 6.65
CA VAL A 69 6.56 -18.50 7.98
C VAL A 69 6.39 -19.95 8.41
N GLY A 70 6.77 -20.91 7.56
CA GLY A 70 6.65 -22.34 7.84
C GLY A 70 5.54 -23.01 7.05
N ASN A 71 4.67 -23.76 7.72
CA ASN A 71 3.55 -24.46 7.10
C ASN A 71 2.52 -23.48 6.53
N LEU A 72 1.70 -23.93 5.57
CA LEU A 72 0.72 -23.05 4.91
C LEU A 72 -0.32 -22.43 5.85
N SER A 73 -0.59 -23.08 6.97
CA SER A 73 -1.53 -22.59 7.99
C SER A 73 -0.89 -21.65 9.02
N ASP A 74 0.45 -21.51 9.01
CA ASP A 74 1.15 -20.68 9.99
C ASP A 74 0.84 -19.19 9.73
N GLN A 75 0.39 -18.49 10.78
CA GLN A 75 -0.09 -17.10 10.73
C GLN A 75 -1.28 -16.85 9.78
N GLY A 76 -1.99 -17.90 9.37
CA GLY A 76 -3.21 -17.85 8.56
C GLY A 76 -4.36 -18.65 9.18
N LEU A 77 -5.41 -18.88 8.38
CA LEU A 77 -6.42 -19.88 8.71
C LEU A 77 -5.90 -21.28 8.37
N PRO A 78 -6.36 -22.34 9.06
CA PRO A 78 -6.04 -23.70 8.65
C PRO A 78 -6.51 -23.95 7.22
N THR A 79 -5.63 -24.44 6.35
CA THR A 79 -5.92 -24.59 4.91
C THR A 79 -7.03 -25.58 4.58
N ASN A 80 -7.40 -26.44 5.54
CA ASN A 80 -8.49 -27.41 5.44
C ASN A 80 -9.86 -26.88 5.90
N VAL A 81 -9.98 -25.60 6.29
CA VAL A 81 -11.30 -24.98 6.50
C VAL A 81 -11.95 -24.60 5.18
N TYR A 82 -13.27 -24.50 5.18
CA TYR A 82 -14.06 -24.18 3.98
C TYR A 82 -14.82 -22.87 4.17
N HIS A 83 -14.76 -22.03 3.14
CA HIS A 83 -15.57 -20.83 3.00
C HIS A 83 -16.97 -21.17 2.50
N ASP A 84 -17.86 -20.16 2.54
CA ASP A 84 -19.18 -20.24 1.91
C ASP A 84 -19.07 -20.69 0.44
N GLY A 85 -19.98 -21.57 0.00
CA GLY A 85 -19.92 -22.21 -1.32
C GLY A 85 -18.99 -23.42 -1.41
N GLY A 86 -18.37 -23.86 -0.30
CA GLY A 86 -17.57 -25.08 -0.25
C GLY A 86 -16.15 -24.93 -0.81
N TYR A 87 -15.63 -23.70 -0.86
CA TYR A 87 -14.26 -23.45 -1.32
C TYR A 87 -13.28 -23.64 -0.17
N ALA A 88 -12.29 -24.51 -0.35
CA ALA A 88 -11.24 -24.71 0.65
C ALA A 88 -10.35 -23.47 0.77
N GLU A 89 -9.97 -23.12 1.99
CA GLU A 89 -8.99 -22.05 2.26
C GLU A 89 -7.68 -22.28 1.50
N TYR A 90 -7.23 -23.53 1.37
CA TYR A 90 -6.08 -23.88 0.54
C TYR A 90 -6.14 -23.27 -0.87
N ASP A 91 -7.31 -23.30 -1.51
CA ASP A 91 -7.49 -22.84 -2.89
C ASP A 91 -7.75 -21.32 -2.96
N THR A 92 -8.23 -20.71 -1.87
CA THR A 92 -8.71 -19.31 -1.86
C THR A 92 -7.90 -18.35 -0.99
N HIS A 93 -6.92 -18.83 -0.21
CA HIS A 93 -6.16 -18.05 0.78
C HIS A 93 -5.69 -16.68 0.25
N ASN A 94 -5.03 -16.70 -0.92
CA ASN A 94 -4.47 -15.50 -1.54
C ASN A 94 -5.52 -14.52 -2.09
N LEU A 95 -6.80 -14.90 -2.13
CA LEU A 95 -7.90 -14.05 -2.57
C LEU A 95 -8.53 -13.26 -1.42
N PHE A 96 -8.30 -13.66 -0.17
CA PHE A 96 -9.01 -13.11 0.99
C PHE A 96 -8.93 -11.59 1.07
N GLY A 97 -7.72 -11.02 1.02
CA GLY A 97 -7.51 -9.56 1.08
C GLY A 97 -8.14 -8.80 -0.09
N ALA A 98 -8.11 -9.39 -1.30
CA ALA A 98 -8.72 -8.81 -2.48
C ALA A 98 -10.26 -8.78 -2.36
N MET A 99 -10.87 -9.88 -1.92
CA MET A 99 -12.32 -9.99 -1.74
C MET A 99 -12.81 -9.08 -0.60
N MET A 100 -12.08 -9.06 0.53
CA MET A 100 -12.38 -8.21 1.67
C MET A 100 -12.38 -6.74 1.25
N SER A 101 -11.30 -6.28 0.61
CA SER A 101 -11.13 -4.87 0.25
C SER A 101 -12.09 -4.42 -0.86
N SER A 102 -12.38 -5.29 -1.84
CA SER A 102 -13.44 -5.06 -2.85
C SER A 102 -14.83 -4.91 -2.20
N THR A 103 -15.14 -5.78 -1.23
CA THR A 103 -16.41 -5.71 -0.49
C THR A 103 -16.49 -4.44 0.37
N SER A 104 -15.42 -4.08 1.09
CA SER A 104 -15.36 -2.82 1.86
C SER A 104 -15.56 -1.59 0.97
N ARG A 105 -14.99 -1.60 -0.24
CA ARG A 105 -15.19 -0.53 -1.21
C ARG A 105 -16.64 -0.41 -1.64
N LYS A 106 -17.29 -1.53 -2.01
CA LYS A 106 -18.71 -1.57 -2.38
C LYS A 106 -19.61 -1.06 -1.25
N ALA A 107 -19.35 -1.47 -0.02
CA ALA A 107 -20.05 -0.98 1.17
C ALA A 107 -19.85 0.54 1.40
N THR A 108 -18.66 1.06 1.11
CA THR A 108 -18.40 2.50 1.23
C THR A 108 -19.16 3.29 0.16
N ILE A 109 -19.24 2.77 -1.06
CA ILE A 109 -20.02 3.37 -2.16
C ILE A 109 -21.51 3.34 -1.84
N SER A 110 -22.06 2.24 -1.31
CA SER A 110 -23.49 2.19 -0.98
C SER A 110 -23.88 3.23 0.08
N ARG A 111 -22.96 3.56 0.99
CA ARG A 111 -23.15 4.61 2.01
C ARG A 111 -22.94 6.04 1.46
N SER A 112 -22.23 6.20 0.35
CA SER A 112 -21.87 7.50 -0.23
C SER A 112 -21.69 7.39 -1.74
N PRO A 113 -22.78 7.22 -2.52
CA PRO A 113 -22.72 6.82 -3.93
C PRO A 113 -22.06 7.84 -4.84
N ASP A 114 -22.09 9.13 -4.49
CA ASP A 114 -21.51 10.21 -5.28
C ASP A 114 -20.02 10.47 -4.98
N LYS A 115 -19.39 9.66 -4.12
CA LYS A 115 -18.00 9.84 -3.71
C LYS A 115 -17.14 8.65 -4.09
N ARG A 116 -15.89 8.92 -4.49
CA ARG A 116 -14.86 7.87 -4.65
C ARG A 116 -14.30 7.52 -3.27
N PRO A 117 -14.39 6.26 -2.82
CA PRO A 117 -13.80 5.84 -1.56
C PRO A 117 -12.27 5.73 -1.69
N LEU A 118 -11.56 6.05 -0.61
CA LEU A 118 -10.16 5.68 -0.44
C LEU A 118 -10.10 4.42 0.43
N VAL A 119 -9.77 3.28 -0.18
CA VAL A 119 -9.52 2.01 0.50
C VAL A 119 -8.09 1.63 0.22
N ILE A 120 -7.30 1.42 1.28
CA ILE A 120 -5.91 0.96 1.19
C ILE A 120 -5.85 -0.43 1.82
N THR A 121 -5.38 -1.43 1.07
CA THR A 121 -5.28 -2.83 1.54
C THR A 121 -3.83 -3.24 1.78
N ARG A 122 -3.62 -4.18 2.71
CA ARG A 122 -2.33 -4.86 2.91
C ARG A 122 -2.19 -6.03 1.94
N SER A 123 -3.15 -6.95 1.96
CA SER A 123 -3.17 -8.12 1.08
C SER A 123 -3.95 -7.79 -0.19
N SER A 124 -3.41 -8.19 -1.33
CA SER A 124 -3.98 -7.93 -2.65
C SER A 124 -3.71 -9.10 -3.58
N TYR A 125 -4.56 -9.24 -4.60
CA TYR A 125 -4.41 -10.21 -5.66
C TYR A 125 -4.45 -9.50 -7.03
N MET A 126 -4.26 -10.26 -8.11
CA MET A 126 -4.39 -9.74 -9.47
C MET A 126 -5.74 -9.03 -9.65
N GLY A 127 -5.70 -7.79 -10.16
CA GLY A 127 -6.88 -6.97 -10.40
C GLY A 127 -7.34 -6.12 -9.22
N SER A 128 -6.80 -6.28 -8.01
CA SER A 128 -7.16 -5.44 -6.85
C SER A 128 -6.94 -3.94 -7.10
N SER A 129 -5.95 -3.58 -7.92
CA SER A 129 -5.62 -2.20 -8.26
C SER A 129 -6.74 -1.40 -8.93
N ARG A 130 -7.73 -2.07 -9.52
CA ARG A 130 -8.92 -1.43 -10.12
C ARG A 130 -9.84 -0.81 -9.07
N GLU A 131 -9.73 -1.28 -7.84
CA GLU A 131 -10.66 -0.94 -6.77
C GLU A 131 -9.98 -0.23 -5.60
N VAL A 132 -8.77 -0.63 -5.24
CA VAL A 132 -8.13 -0.21 -3.98
C VAL A 132 -6.67 0.22 -4.18
N GLY A 133 -6.18 1.07 -3.28
CA GLY A 133 -4.76 1.34 -3.14
C GLY A 133 -4.07 0.29 -2.26
N HIS A 134 -2.74 0.33 -2.21
CA HIS A 134 -1.92 -0.61 -1.47
C HIS A 134 -0.80 0.12 -0.74
N TRP A 135 -0.45 -0.30 0.47
CA TRP A 135 0.81 0.10 1.09
C TRP A 135 1.68 -1.12 1.32
N PHE A 136 3.00 -0.93 1.28
CA PHE A 136 3.97 -2.03 1.23
C PHE A 136 4.16 -2.82 2.53
N GLY A 137 3.32 -2.58 3.54
CA GLY A 137 3.40 -3.27 4.82
C GLY A 137 4.37 -2.60 5.78
N ASP A 138 4.70 -3.36 6.82
CA ASP A 138 5.41 -2.90 8.01
C ASP A 138 6.92 -2.96 7.73
N ASN A 139 7.45 -1.93 7.07
CA ASN A 139 8.86 -1.85 6.68
C ASN A 139 9.80 -1.57 7.86
N ASN A 140 11.06 -1.97 7.73
CA ASN A 140 12.08 -1.65 8.73
C ASN A 140 12.57 -0.20 8.60
N VAL A 141 13.33 0.21 9.62
CA VAL A 141 13.91 1.54 9.74
C VAL A 141 15.41 1.44 9.50
N ASP A 142 15.78 1.26 8.24
CA ASP A 142 17.16 1.18 7.79
C ASP A 142 17.27 1.65 6.33
N TRP A 143 18.49 1.97 5.90
CA TRP A 143 18.77 2.43 4.54
C TRP A 143 18.46 1.36 3.48
N ARG A 144 18.52 0.07 3.83
CA ARG A 144 18.13 -1.00 2.91
C ARG A 144 16.64 -0.93 2.58
N SER A 145 15.79 -0.72 3.59
CA SER A 145 14.34 -0.60 3.46
C SER A 145 13.94 0.69 2.75
N TYR A 146 14.70 1.77 2.97
CA TYR A 146 14.61 3.00 2.19
C TYR A 146 14.81 2.74 0.70
N LEU A 147 15.88 2.03 0.31
CA LEU A 147 16.13 1.69 -1.09
C LEU A 147 15.07 0.72 -1.64
N ILE A 148 14.69 -0.30 -0.87
CA ILE A 148 13.61 -1.24 -1.25
C ILE A 148 12.33 -0.49 -1.61
N SER A 149 11.99 0.57 -0.90
CA SER A 149 10.78 1.34 -1.17
C SER A 149 10.74 1.94 -2.58
N ILE A 150 11.90 2.21 -3.21
CA ILE A 150 12.02 2.79 -4.54
C ILE A 150 11.60 1.77 -5.61
N TRP A 151 12.30 0.64 -5.69
CA TRP A 151 11.99 -0.36 -6.72
C TRP A 151 10.67 -1.08 -6.44
N GLN A 152 10.27 -1.22 -5.17
CA GLN A 152 8.95 -1.74 -4.82
C GLN A 152 7.84 -0.81 -5.33
N MET A 153 8.01 0.51 -5.17
CA MET A 153 7.08 1.50 -5.72
C MET A 153 7.01 1.44 -7.25
N ALA A 154 8.16 1.47 -7.91
CA ALA A 154 8.21 1.37 -9.37
C ALA A 154 7.56 0.08 -9.85
N SER A 155 7.80 -1.05 -9.17
CA SER A 155 7.22 -2.34 -9.55
C SER A 155 5.71 -2.40 -9.36
N PHE A 156 5.19 -1.92 -8.23
CA PHE A 156 3.76 -1.92 -7.96
C PHE A 156 2.98 -0.97 -8.86
N SER A 157 3.56 0.19 -9.18
CA SER A 157 2.92 1.13 -10.10
C SER A 157 2.98 0.63 -11.54
N SER A 158 4.13 0.13 -12.02
CA SER A 158 4.33 -0.24 -13.43
C SER A 158 3.83 -1.62 -13.81
N PHE A 159 4.13 -2.66 -13.02
CA PHE A 159 3.76 -4.04 -13.34
C PHE A 159 2.44 -4.47 -12.72
N PHE A 160 2.24 -4.17 -11.44
CA PHE A 160 1.02 -4.55 -10.73
C PHE A 160 -0.11 -3.52 -10.89
N GLN A 161 0.18 -2.43 -11.59
CA GLN A 161 -0.79 -1.44 -12.04
C GLN A 161 -1.60 -0.79 -10.91
N PHE A 162 -0.98 -0.57 -9.74
CA PHE A 162 -1.59 0.21 -8.67
C PHE A 162 -1.21 1.70 -8.80
N PRO A 163 -2.17 2.59 -9.10
CA PRO A 163 -1.91 4.03 -9.19
C PRO A 163 -1.78 4.72 -7.82
N MET A 164 -2.22 4.05 -6.74
CA MET A 164 -2.17 4.56 -5.36
C MET A 164 -1.36 3.60 -4.48
N VAL A 165 -0.04 3.77 -4.46
CA VAL A 165 0.90 2.95 -3.66
C VAL A 165 1.98 3.73 -2.95
N GLY A 166 2.54 3.15 -1.88
CA GLY A 166 3.71 3.69 -1.21
C GLY A 166 4.12 2.88 0.02
N SER A 167 5.31 3.18 0.53
CA SER A 167 5.81 2.68 1.81
C SER A 167 5.43 3.61 2.96
N ASP A 168 5.56 3.12 4.19
CA ASP A 168 5.60 3.99 5.36
C ASP A 168 6.88 4.81 5.34
N THR A 169 6.72 6.13 5.20
CA THR A 169 7.83 7.09 5.19
C THR A 169 8.48 7.15 6.56
N CYS A 170 9.81 7.17 6.59
CA CYS A 170 10.65 7.04 7.79
C CYS A 170 10.72 5.63 8.38
N GLY A 171 9.96 4.67 7.84
CA GLY A 171 9.93 3.28 8.28
C GLY A 171 8.98 3.04 9.46
N HIS A 172 8.59 1.77 9.64
CA HIS A 172 7.54 1.37 10.58
C HIS A 172 8.07 0.78 11.89
N ASN A 173 8.99 -0.18 11.81
CA ASN A 173 9.27 -1.13 12.90
C ASN A 173 10.24 -0.67 14.00
N ALA A 174 10.77 0.55 13.98
CA ALA A 174 11.76 1.00 14.97
C ALA A 174 11.85 2.53 15.08
N ASN A 175 12.85 3.00 15.83
CA ASN A 175 13.16 4.42 15.99
C ASN A 175 14.03 4.91 14.83
N VAL A 176 13.53 5.88 14.06
CA VAL A 176 14.25 6.46 12.92
C VAL A 176 15.30 7.49 13.33
N THR A 177 16.39 7.57 12.58
CA THR A 177 17.36 8.66 12.71
C THR A 177 16.86 9.92 11.99
N ILE A 178 17.32 11.09 12.44
CA ILE A 178 16.93 12.38 11.84
C ILE A 178 17.30 12.42 10.35
N GLU A 179 18.50 11.94 9.99
CA GLU A 179 18.96 11.91 8.60
C GLU A 179 18.07 11.02 7.74
N LEU A 180 17.85 9.78 8.16
CA LEU A 180 17.05 8.82 7.40
C LEU A 180 15.63 9.34 7.21
N CYS A 181 15.01 9.91 8.25
CA CYS A 181 13.65 10.45 8.13
C CYS A 181 13.59 11.69 7.23
N ALA A 182 14.58 12.59 7.27
CA ALA A 182 14.65 13.73 6.37
C ALA A 182 14.79 13.29 4.90
N ARG A 183 15.64 12.28 4.63
CA ARG A 183 15.85 11.70 3.30
C ARG A 183 14.61 10.97 2.79
N TRP A 184 13.93 10.24 3.68
CA TRP A 184 12.68 9.56 3.35
C TRP A 184 11.51 10.52 3.16
N ALA A 185 11.44 11.63 3.89
CA ALA A 185 10.43 12.66 3.65
C ALA A 185 10.55 13.29 2.25
N MET A 186 11.79 13.50 1.77
CA MET A 186 12.06 13.99 0.41
C MET A 186 11.67 12.97 -0.66
N LEU A 187 12.03 11.69 -0.47
CA LEU A 187 11.69 10.61 -1.39
C LEU A 187 10.18 10.31 -1.39
N GLY A 188 9.57 10.16 -0.21
CA GLY A 188 8.19 9.74 -0.02
C GLY A 188 7.17 10.70 -0.62
N ALA A 189 7.52 11.98 -0.80
CA ALA A 189 6.68 12.93 -1.51
C ALA A 189 6.43 12.56 -2.99
N TRP A 190 7.23 11.64 -3.55
CA TRP A 190 7.05 11.06 -4.88
C TRP A 190 6.28 9.74 -4.87
N ASN A 191 5.87 9.23 -3.70
CA ASN A 191 4.98 8.09 -3.61
C ASN A 191 3.54 8.53 -3.93
N PRO A 192 2.79 7.84 -4.80
CA PRO A 192 1.37 8.15 -5.00
C PRO A 192 0.57 8.12 -3.69
N CYS A 193 0.82 7.13 -2.83
CA CYS A 193 0.38 7.09 -1.43
C CYS A 193 1.51 7.60 -0.51
N PHE A 194 1.47 8.88 -0.15
CA PHE A 194 2.46 9.48 0.74
C PHE A 194 1.95 9.49 2.19
N ARG A 195 2.49 8.58 3.01
CA ARG A 195 2.11 8.41 4.43
C ARG A 195 3.35 8.28 5.30
N ASN A 196 3.36 8.98 6.43
CA ASN A 196 4.28 8.72 7.54
C ASN A 196 3.51 7.93 8.61
N HIS A 197 4.01 6.73 8.95
CA HIS A 197 3.36 5.82 9.86
C HIS A 197 4.42 4.96 10.58
N LYS A 198 4.12 4.55 11.81
CA LYS A 198 5.01 3.76 12.65
C LYS A 198 4.28 2.82 13.58
N VAL A 199 5.00 1.83 14.09
CA VAL A 199 4.49 0.90 15.09
C VAL A 199 4.17 1.58 16.41
N VAL A 200 3.26 0.97 17.16
CA VAL A 200 3.01 1.32 18.57
C VAL A 200 4.30 1.11 19.37
N GLY A 201 4.62 2.05 20.25
CA GLY A 201 5.78 1.97 21.14
C GLY A 201 7.08 2.59 20.60
N ALA A 202 7.26 2.76 19.28
CA ALA A 202 8.41 3.51 18.77
C ALA A 202 8.28 5.02 19.08
N GLN A 203 9.38 5.75 19.00
CA GLN A 203 9.40 7.20 19.24
C GLN A 203 8.51 7.95 18.22
N PRO A 204 7.91 9.09 18.59
CA PRO A 204 7.22 9.97 17.65
C PRO A 204 8.13 10.35 16.47
N GLN A 205 7.57 10.41 15.26
CA GLN A 205 8.32 10.69 14.02
C GLN A 205 7.59 11.64 13.06
N GLU A 206 6.62 12.39 13.58
CA GLU A 206 5.94 13.46 12.85
C GLU A 206 6.96 14.48 12.34
N PHE A 207 6.79 14.93 11.10
CA PHE A 207 7.82 15.74 10.43
C PHE A 207 8.18 17.04 11.14
N TYR A 208 7.30 17.59 11.98
CA TYR A 208 7.55 18.85 12.70
C TYR A 208 8.46 18.71 13.93
N LEU A 209 8.81 17.49 14.35
CA LEU A 209 9.56 17.26 15.58
C LEU A 209 11.03 17.69 15.50
N TRP A 210 11.65 17.54 14.33
CA TRP A 210 13.05 17.89 14.10
C TRP A 210 13.14 19.00 13.05
N PRO A 211 13.89 20.09 13.28
CA PRO A 211 14.02 21.18 12.31
C PRO A 211 14.46 20.74 10.91
N GLU A 212 15.40 19.79 10.83
CA GLU A 212 15.95 19.25 9.59
C GLU A 212 14.89 18.45 8.81
N VAL A 213 14.15 17.59 9.52
CA VAL A 213 13.05 16.80 8.93
C VAL A 213 11.90 17.71 8.52
N ALA A 214 11.57 18.71 9.35
CA ALA A 214 10.52 19.67 9.06
C ALA A 214 10.82 20.50 7.80
N ASP A 215 12.06 20.94 7.63
CA ASP A 215 12.48 21.67 6.44
C ASP A 215 12.45 20.79 5.18
N ALA A 216 12.99 19.57 5.26
CA ALA A 216 12.96 18.60 4.18
C ALA A 216 11.52 18.26 3.77
N ALA A 217 10.68 17.86 4.73
CA ALA A 217 9.28 17.52 4.49
C ALA A 217 8.49 18.71 3.93
N ARG A 218 8.68 19.92 4.46
CA ARG A 218 8.00 21.12 3.96
C ARG A 218 8.34 21.40 2.50
N LYS A 219 9.62 21.28 2.10
CA LYS A 219 10.06 21.45 0.71
C LYS A 219 9.43 20.39 -0.20
N ALA A 220 9.48 19.13 0.23
CA ALA A 220 8.95 17.99 -0.52
C ALA A 220 7.42 18.07 -0.68
N ILE A 221 6.69 18.29 0.42
CA ILE A 221 5.23 18.46 0.44
C ILE A 221 4.83 19.64 -0.42
N ARG A 222 5.50 20.79 -0.32
CA ARG A 222 5.18 21.96 -1.15
C ARG A 222 5.33 21.63 -2.64
N ARG A 223 6.39 20.93 -3.03
CA ARG A 223 6.60 20.54 -4.44
C ARG A 223 5.53 19.55 -4.90
N ARG A 224 5.19 18.56 -4.06
CA ARG A 224 4.10 17.62 -4.34
C ARG A 224 2.76 18.35 -4.52
N LEU A 225 2.42 19.28 -3.63
CA LEU A 225 1.19 20.07 -3.70
C LEU A 225 1.13 20.91 -4.98
N MET A 226 2.24 21.50 -5.41
CA MET A 226 2.34 22.21 -6.69
C MET A 226 2.16 21.30 -7.92
N LEU A 227 2.43 20.00 -7.77
CA LEU A 227 2.34 19.00 -8.84
C LEU A 227 1.12 18.10 -8.70
N LEU A 228 0.13 18.45 -7.86
CA LEU A 228 -1.04 17.60 -7.65
C LEU A 228 -1.84 17.35 -8.94
N ASP A 229 -1.98 18.36 -9.79
CA ASP A 229 -2.67 18.20 -11.08
C ASP A 229 -1.91 17.25 -12.02
N TYR A 230 -0.57 17.32 -11.99
CA TYR A 230 0.29 16.40 -12.73
C TYR A 230 0.16 14.96 -12.21
N LEU A 231 0.23 14.77 -10.88
CA LEU A 231 0.02 13.47 -10.25
C LEU A 231 -1.36 12.90 -10.56
N TYR A 232 -2.41 13.72 -10.47
CA TYR A 232 -3.77 13.30 -10.75
C TYR A 232 -3.97 12.93 -12.22
N THR A 233 -3.33 13.67 -13.13
CA THR A 233 -3.31 13.36 -14.57
C THR A 233 -2.56 12.05 -14.83
N ALA A 234 -1.43 11.81 -14.17
CA ALA A 234 -0.71 10.53 -14.26
C ALA A 234 -1.57 9.36 -13.73
N MET A 235 -2.26 9.54 -12.60
CA MET A 235 -3.18 8.52 -12.06
C MET A 235 -4.35 8.26 -13.02
N TYR A 236 -4.88 9.31 -13.65
CA TYR A 236 -5.90 9.17 -14.68
C TYR A 236 -5.39 8.37 -15.87
N ARG A 237 -4.20 8.70 -16.38
CA ARG A 237 -3.56 7.97 -17.49
C ARG A 237 -3.36 6.49 -17.17
N GLN A 238 -2.93 6.19 -15.95
CA GLN A 238 -2.79 4.81 -15.49
C GLN A 238 -4.14 4.09 -15.47
N SER A 239 -5.20 4.75 -14.97
CA SER A 239 -6.52 4.15 -14.88
C SER A 239 -7.20 3.88 -16.24
N VAL A 240 -6.88 4.68 -17.27
CA VAL A 240 -7.53 4.60 -18.59
C VAL A 240 -6.69 3.80 -19.59
N TRP A 241 -5.38 4.02 -19.59
CA TRP A 241 -4.46 3.48 -20.61
C TRP A 241 -3.39 2.53 -20.05
N GLY A 242 -3.31 2.36 -18.72
CA GLY A 242 -2.28 1.53 -18.09
C GLY A 242 -0.87 2.14 -18.09
N VAL A 243 -0.73 3.41 -18.49
CA VAL A 243 0.55 4.13 -18.43
C VAL A 243 0.85 4.48 -16.97
N PRO A 244 1.90 3.91 -16.35
CA PRO A 244 2.06 3.97 -14.91
C PRO A 244 2.44 5.35 -14.38
N VAL A 245 1.98 5.67 -13.18
CA VAL A 245 2.33 6.91 -12.46
C VAL A 245 3.81 6.93 -12.10
N VAL A 246 4.36 5.79 -11.73
CA VAL A 246 5.79 5.61 -11.45
C VAL A 246 6.33 4.50 -12.33
N SER A 247 7.37 4.79 -13.11
CA SER A 247 8.00 3.82 -13.99
C SER A 247 9.49 3.65 -13.72
N PRO A 248 10.02 2.41 -13.81
CA PRO A 248 11.46 2.18 -13.93
C PRO A 248 12.04 2.92 -15.14
N MET A 249 13.33 3.25 -15.10
CA MET A 249 14.00 3.99 -16.19
C MET A 249 13.80 3.35 -17.57
N PHE A 250 13.91 2.02 -17.66
CA PHE A 250 13.80 1.28 -18.92
C PHE A 250 12.41 1.25 -19.55
N PHE A 251 11.35 1.62 -18.82
CA PHE A 251 10.01 1.75 -19.42
C PHE A 251 9.98 2.89 -20.44
N ASN A 252 10.65 4.00 -20.13
CA ASN A 252 10.70 5.17 -21.00
C ASN A 252 11.84 5.02 -22.03
N TYR A 253 12.87 4.23 -21.72
CA TYR A 253 14.06 4.03 -22.56
C TYR A 253 14.37 2.54 -22.80
N PRO A 254 13.46 1.78 -23.45
CA PRO A 254 13.60 0.32 -23.58
C PRO A 254 14.75 -0.14 -24.49
N LYS A 255 15.38 0.79 -25.21
CA LYS A 255 16.54 0.52 -26.08
C LYS A 255 17.87 0.85 -25.41
N ASP A 256 17.85 1.46 -24.23
CA ASP A 256 19.04 1.83 -23.47
C ASP A 256 19.27 0.78 -22.38
N GLU A 257 20.14 -0.20 -22.66
CA GLU A 257 20.40 -1.35 -21.79
C GLU A 257 20.98 -0.93 -20.42
N GLU A 258 21.64 0.24 -20.34
CA GLU A 258 22.17 0.80 -19.09
C GLU A 258 21.05 1.11 -18.08
N THR A 259 19.82 1.27 -18.55
CA THR A 259 18.66 1.55 -17.68
C THR A 259 18.08 0.32 -17.00
N PHE A 260 18.45 -0.90 -17.42
CA PHE A 260 17.77 -2.13 -17.01
C PHE A 260 18.06 -2.52 -15.55
N GLY A 261 19.28 -2.23 -15.08
CA GLY A 261 19.72 -2.51 -13.71
C GLY A 261 19.51 -1.36 -12.72
N ILE A 262 18.90 -0.25 -13.15
CA ILE A 262 18.74 0.93 -12.29
C ILE A 262 17.51 0.76 -11.39
N GLU A 263 17.76 0.51 -10.10
CA GLU A 263 16.73 0.31 -9.07
C GLU A 263 16.50 1.55 -8.20
N THR A 264 17.38 2.55 -8.30
CA THR A 264 17.41 3.74 -7.43
C THR A 264 16.92 5.02 -8.11
N GLN A 265 16.65 4.97 -9.42
CA GLN A 265 16.03 6.07 -10.17
C GLN A 265 14.73 5.62 -10.82
N PHE A 266 13.79 6.54 -10.93
CA PHE A 266 12.51 6.28 -11.58
C PHE A 266 11.96 7.56 -12.19
N PHE A 267 10.98 7.40 -13.08
CA PHE A 267 10.15 8.50 -13.56
C PHE A 267 8.84 8.57 -12.79
N PHE A 268 8.46 9.78 -12.44
CA PHE A 268 7.15 10.14 -11.90
C PHE A 268 6.36 10.82 -13.02
N GLY A 269 5.40 10.10 -13.60
CA GLY A 269 4.82 10.37 -14.91
C GLY A 269 5.89 10.30 -16.02
N ASP A 270 5.74 11.10 -17.07
CA ASP A 270 6.65 11.05 -18.22
C ASP A 270 7.85 12.02 -18.08
N ASP A 271 7.70 13.09 -17.30
CA ASP A 271 8.58 14.28 -17.40
C ASP A 271 9.49 14.51 -16.19
N ILE A 272 9.28 13.79 -15.08
CA ILE A 272 10.01 14.03 -13.82
C ILE A 272 10.83 12.80 -13.46
N MET A 273 12.14 12.88 -13.62
CA MET A 273 13.07 11.88 -13.11
C MET A 273 13.40 12.18 -11.64
N VAL A 274 13.30 11.16 -10.79
CA VAL A 274 13.63 11.24 -9.36
C VAL A 274 14.86 10.37 -9.09
N SER A 275 15.88 10.98 -8.47
CA SER A 275 17.13 10.31 -8.07
C SER A 275 17.52 10.75 -6.65
N PRO A 276 17.15 9.99 -5.61
CA PRO A 276 17.47 10.32 -4.23
C PRO A 276 18.92 9.95 -3.85
N VAL A 277 19.41 10.50 -2.73
CA VAL A 277 20.65 10.02 -2.09
C VAL A 277 20.40 8.66 -1.47
N THR A 278 21.29 7.70 -1.72
CA THR A 278 21.08 6.28 -1.43
C THR A 278 21.83 5.73 -0.19
N GLU A 279 22.71 6.54 0.40
CA GLU A 279 23.61 6.12 1.48
C GLU A 279 23.65 7.12 2.63
N GLU A 280 23.89 6.61 3.84
CA GLU A 280 24.07 7.40 5.05
C GLU A 280 25.29 8.31 4.99
N GLY A 281 25.15 9.54 5.51
CA GLY A 281 26.20 10.54 5.57
C GLY A 281 26.58 11.16 4.22
N LYS A 282 25.97 10.73 3.11
CA LYS A 282 26.24 11.29 1.78
C LYS A 282 25.41 12.55 1.53
N MET A 283 25.97 13.48 0.77
CA MET A 283 25.30 14.71 0.32
C MET A 283 25.20 14.82 -1.20
N SER A 284 25.67 13.82 -1.93
CA SER A 284 25.65 13.73 -3.38
C SER A 284 25.27 12.32 -3.81
N VAL A 285 24.74 12.19 -5.02
CA VAL A 285 24.45 10.91 -5.67
C VAL A 285 24.83 11.01 -7.13
N GLU A 286 25.30 9.90 -7.70
CA GLU A 286 25.50 9.77 -9.13
C GLU A 286 24.16 9.53 -9.82
N VAL A 287 23.93 10.18 -10.95
CA VAL A 287 22.66 10.12 -11.67
C VAL A 287 22.93 9.70 -13.09
N TYR A 288 22.31 8.61 -13.53
CA TYR A 288 22.28 8.24 -14.93
C TYR A 288 21.26 9.09 -15.69
N ILE A 289 21.70 9.75 -16.76
CA ILE A 289 20.83 10.51 -17.67
C ILE A 289 20.70 9.71 -18.96
N PRO A 290 19.51 9.13 -19.24
CA PRO A 290 19.30 8.34 -20.45
C PRO A 290 19.34 9.21 -21.71
N ARG A 291 19.70 8.59 -22.85
CA ARG A 291 19.89 9.26 -24.14
C ARG A 291 18.68 9.17 -25.06
#